data_AF-A0A183L1V7-F1
#
_entry.id   AF-A0A183L1V7-F1
#
_cell.length_a   1.000
_cell.length_b   1.000
_cell.length_c   1.000
_cell.angle_alpha   90.00
_cell.angle_beta   90.00
_cell.angle_gamma   90.00
#
_symmetry.space_group_name_H-M   'P 1'
#
loop_
_entity.id
_entity.type
_entity.pdbx_description
1 polymer ?
#
loop_
_entity_poly.entity_id
_entity_poly.type
_entity_poly.pdbx_seq_one_letter_code
_entity_poly.pdbx_strand_id
1 'polypeptide(L)'
;MDATEVNHGPVEDHSQQMAIFYIIFFIVFPFFFVNIFVALIIITFQEQGENELVDHELDKNQKQCIEFAINSKPLCRYMPSNIASTKYRIWRLVVSSPFEYYIMTMIALNTLILMMKVSFSHNIYSFIY
;
A
#
# COMPACT_ATOMS: atom_id res chain seq x y z
N MET A 1 -1.42 5.63 42.74
CA MET A 1 -0.23 4.83 43.14
C MET A 1 0.12 5.07 44.61
N ASP A 2 -0.35 6.18 45.19
CA ASP A 2 -0.10 6.54 46.60
C ASP A 2 -1.23 6.15 47.56
N ALA A 3 -2.19 5.33 47.11
CA ALA A 3 -3.32 4.91 47.95
C ALA A 3 -2.86 3.92 49.03
N THR A 4 -3.30 4.19 50.27
CA THR A 4 -3.03 3.42 51.49
C THR A 4 -4.32 2.77 52.01
N GLU A 5 -4.32 2.25 53.23
CA GLU A 5 -5.52 1.64 53.85
C GLU A 5 -6.69 2.62 54.03
N VAL A 6 -7.90 2.07 54.19
CA VAL A 6 -9.12 2.86 54.33
C VAL A 6 -9.03 3.77 55.57
N ASN A 7 -9.25 5.08 55.37
CA ASN A 7 -9.11 6.18 56.34
C ASN A 7 -7.69 6.70 56.60
N HIS A 8 -6.70 6.32 55.79
CA HIS A 8 -5.34 6.86 55.89
C HIS A 8 -5.00 7.81 54.72
N GLY A 9 -4.14 8.80 54.97
CA GLY A 9 -3.64 9.71 53.93
C GLY A 9 -2.74 9.00 52.92
N PRO A 10 -2.60 9.53 51.69
CA PRO A 10 -1.77 8.91 50.66
C PRO A 10 -0.29 8.93 51.08
N VAL A 11 0.40 7.82 50.86
CA VAL A 11 1.84 7.67 51.11
C VAL A 11 2.50 7.43 49.76
N GLU A 12 3.51 8.23 49.44
CA GLU A 12 4.23 8.13 48.17
C GLU A 12 4.75 6.70 47.96
N ASP A 13 4.52 6.16 46.76
CA ASP A 13 5.00 4.83 46.32
C ASP A 13 4.48 3.62 47.11
N HIS A 14 3.39 3.78 47.87
CA HIS A 14 2.85 2.69 48.70
C HIS A 14 2.22 1.54 47.90
N SER A 15 1.65 1.83 46.72
CA SER A 15 0.85 0.87 45.94
C SER A 15 1.27 0.80 44.47
N GLN A 16 2.56 0.54 44.23
CA GLN A 16 3.12 0.41 42.87
C GLN A 16 2.49 -0.74 42.06
N GLN A 17 1.95 -1.79 42.71
CA GLN A 17 1.26 -2.89 42.03
C GLN A 17 0.03 -2.42 41.23
N MET A 18 -0.62 -1.34 41.67
CA MET A 18 -1.75 -0.74 40.96
C MET A 18 -1.31 -0.14 39.62
N ALA A 19 -0.05 0.27 39.48
CA ALA A 19 0.53 0.75 38.22
C ALA A 19 0.48 -0.31 37.13
N ILE A 20 0.93 -1.51 37.47
CA ILE A 20 1.02 -2.64 36.54
C ILE A 20 -0.39 -3.04 36.10
N PHE A 21 -1.36 -3.03 37.02
CA PHE A 21 -2.77 -3.26 36.70
C PHE A 21 -3.29 -2.26 35.65
N TYR A 22 -3.04 -0.96 35.84
CA TYR A 22 -3.47 0.05 34.85
C TYR A 22 -2.76 -0.12 33.51
N ILE A 23 -1.46 -0.42 33.48
CA ILE A 23 -0.73 -0.66 32.22
C ILE A 23 -1.35 -1.82 31.43
N ILE A 24 -1.62 -2.94 32.10
CA ILE A 24 -2.26 -4.10 31.47
C ILE A 24 -3.67 -3.73 31.00
N PHE A 25 -4.44 -3.03 31.82
CA PHE A 25 -5.79 -2.58 31.46
C PHE A 25 -5.80 -1.69 30.21
N PHE A 26 -4.93 -0.68 30.15
CA PHE A 26 -4.81 0.23 29.00
C PHE A 26 -4.30 -0.42 27.71
N ILE A 27 -3.65 -1.58 27.79
CA ILE A 27 -3.20 -2.32 26.60
C ILE A 27 -4.27 -3.34 26.18
N VAL A 28 -4.73 -4.17 27.11
CA VAL A 28 -5.61 -5.31 26.82
C VAL A 28 -7.02 -4.85 26.47
N PHE A 29 -7.57 -3.87 27.19
CA PHE A 29 -8.95 -3.42 26.96
C PHE A 29 -9.13 -2.79 25.56
N PRO A 30 -8.26 -1.86 25.11
CA PRO A 30 -8.33 -1.34 23.74
C PRO A 30 -8.04 -2.41 22.69
N PHE A 31 -7.11 -3.33 22.95
CA PHE A 31 -6.81 -4.42 22.01
C PHE A 31 -8.04 -5.31 21.76
N PHE A 32 -8.74 -5.70 22.82
CA PHE A 32 -9.98 -6.47 22.72
C PHE A 32 -11.08 -5.69 21.99
N PHE A 33 -11.24 -4.40 22.31
CA PHE A 33 -12.23 -3.54 21.67
C PHE A 33 -11.97 -3.38 20.16
N VAL A 34 -10.71 -3.17 19.76
CA VAL A 34 -10.33 -3.09 18.33
C VAL A 34 -10.63 -4.40 17.62
N ASN A 35 -10.36 -5.56 18.24
CA ASN A 35 -10.65 -6.85 17.61
C ASN A 35 -12.16 -7.09 17.39
N ILE A 36 -13.00 -6.73 18.36
CA ILE A 36 -14.46 -6.78 18.19
C ILE A 36 -14.91 -5.81 17.10
N PHE A 37 -14.39 -4.58 17.12
CA PHE A 37 -14.76 -3.55 16.16
C PHE A 37 -14.40 -3.96 14.72
N VAL A 38 -13.19 -4.48 14.52
CA VAL A 38 -12.74 -5.00 13.21
C VAL A 38 -13.62 -6.17 12.76
N ALA A 39 -13.95 -7.10 13.65
CA ALA A 39 -14.82 -8.22 13.32
C ALA A 39 -16.23 -7.76 12.89
N LEU A 40 -16.82 -6.80 13.61
CA LEU A 40 -18.13 -6.23 13.28
C LEU A 40 -18.10 -5.55 11.91
N ILE A 41 -17.08 -4.73 11.64
CA ILE A 41 -16.92 -4.05 10.35
C ILE A 41 -16.79 -5.06 9.20
N ILE A 42 -15.99 -6.12 9.38
CA ILE A 42 -15.85 -7.19 8.38
C ILE A 42 -17.20 -7.86 8.12
N ILE A 43 -17.94 -8.25 9.16
CA ILE A 43 -19.26 -8.89 9.01
C ILE A 43 -20.21 -7.96 8.26
N THR A 44 -20.27 -6.67 8.62
CA THR A 44 -21.15 -5.72 7.92
C THR A 44 -20.78 -5.53 6.45
N PHE A 45 -19.49 -5.50 6.11
CA PHE A 45 -19.05 -5.41 4.71
C PHE A 45 -19.27 -6.71 3.94
N GLN A 46 -19.19 -7.86 4.60
CA GLN A 46 -19.55 -9.14 4.01
C GLN A 46 -21.04 -9.19 3.73
N GLU A 47 -21.89 -8.79 4.68
CA GLU A 47 -23.34 -8.76 4.50
C GLU A 47 -23.76 -7.76 3.40
N GLN A 48 -23.18 -6.55 3.38
CA GLN A 48 -23.40 -5.59 2.29
C GLN A 48 -22.92 -6.15 0.95
N GLY A 49 -21.71 -6.71 0.94
CA GLY A 49 -21.11 -7.31 -0.25
C GLY A 49 -21.80 -8.58 -0.73
N GLU A 50 -22.54 -9.30 0.12
CA GLU A 50 -23.40 -10.42 -0.24
C GLU A 50 -24.75 -9.93 -0.76
N ASN A 51 -25.38 -8.98 -0.08
CA ASN A 51 -26.66 -8.38 -0.51
C ASN A 51 -26.57 -7.72 -1.89
N GLU A 52 -25.42 -7.16 -2.27
CA GLU A 52 -25.16 -6.64 -3.63
C GLU A 52 -25.11 -7.75 -4.72
N LEU A 53 -24.95 -9.02 -4.34
CA LEU A 53 -24.84 -10.15 -5.26
C LEU A 53 -26.12 -10.98 -5.36
N VAL A 54 -26.98 -10.91 -4.35
CA VAL A 54 -28.22 -11.70 -4.27
C VAL A 54 -29.16 -11.41 -5.45
N ASP A 55 -28.99 -10.28 -6.15
CA ASP A 55 -29.84 -9.88 -7.28
C ASP A 55 -29.55 -10.64 -8.60
N HIS A 56 -28.56 -11.54 -8.65
CA HIS A 56 -28.23 -12.26 -9.88
C HIS A 56 -27.98 -13.77 -9.69
N GLU A 57 -28.57 -14.59 -10.55
CA GLU A 57 -28.37 -16.04 -10.67
C GLU A 57 -26.92 -16.45 -11.04
N LEU A 58 -26.01 -15.50 -11.20
CA LEU A 58 -24.63 -15.71 -11.65
C LEU A 58 -23.61 -15.41 -10.53
N ASP A 59 -22.57 -16.24 -10.44
CA ASP A 59 -21.46 -16.06 -9.50
C ASP A 59 -20.64 -14.77 -9.80
N LYS A 60 -19.95 -14.23 -8.77
CA LYS A 60 -19.07 -13.06 -8.89
C LYS A 60 -18.11 -13.16 -10.07
N ASN A 61 -17.46 -14.32 -10.22
CA ASN A 61 -16.45 -14.51 -11.26
C ASN A 61 -17.09 -14.50 -12.65
N GLN A 62 -18.29 -15.08 -12.78
CA GLN A 62 -19.03 -15.08 -14.04
C GLN A 62 -19.44 -13.67 -14.44
N LYS A 63 -19.99 -12.89 -13.49
CA LYS A 63 -20.36 -11.49 -13.74
C LYS A 63 -19.16 -10.66 -14.18
N GLN A 64 -18.02 -10.78 -13.52
CA GLN A 64 -16.79 -10.07 -13.91
C GLN A 64 -16.28 -10.49 -15.29
N CYS A 65 -16.31 -11.78 -15.63
CA CYS A 65 -15.93 -12.24 -16.96
C CYS A 65 -16.87 -11.69 -18.05
N ILE A 66 -18.18 -11.67 -17.79
CA ILE A 66 -19.18 -11.15 -18.74
C ILE A 66 -19.01 -9.65 -18.91
N GLU A 67 -18.86 -8.90 -17.81
CA GLU A 67 -18.64 -7.46 -17.85
C GLU A 67 -17.36 -7.09 -18.60
N PHE A 68 -16.28 -7.84 -18.38
CA PHE A 68 -15.04 -7.68 -19.11
C PHE A 68 -15.23 -7.94 -20.60
N ALA A 69 -15.88 -9.05 -20.97
CA ALA A 69 -16.11 -9.40 -22.37
C ALA A 69 -16.95 -8.33 -23.08
N ILE A 70 -18.02 -7.83 -22.44
CA ILE A 70 -18.93 -6.82 -23.01
C ILE A 70 -18.25 -5.45 -23.12
N ASN A 71 -17.50 -5.03 -22.10
CA ASN A 71 -16.90 -3.69 -22.05
C ASN A 71 -15.52 -3.60 -22.71
N SER A 72 -14.91 -4.73 -23.07
CA SER A 72 -13.59 -4.74 -23.70
C SER A 72 -13.61 -3.98 -25.03
N LYS A 73 -12.71 -3.01 -25.15
CA LYS A 73 -12.46 -2.30 -26.41
C LYS A 73 -11.15 -2.80 -27.01
N PRO A 74 -11.05 -2.94 -28.34
CA PRO A 74 -9.81 -3.35 -28.97
C PRO A 74 -8.70 -2.36 -28.63
N LEU A 75 -7.49 -2.88 -28.39
CA LEU A 75 -6.33 -2.04 -28.13
C LEU A 75 -5.97 -1.27 -29.41
N CYS A 76 -6.15 0.05 -29.40
CA CYS A 76 -5.78 0.92 -30.52
C CYS A 76 -4.25 1.05 -30.60
N ARG A 77 -3.61 0.28 -31.47
CA ARG A 77 -2.16 0.40 -31.76
C ARG A 77 -1.98 1.19 -33.06
N TYR A 78 -1.34 2.34 -33.00
CA TYR A 78 -1.02 3.14 -34.19
C TYR A 78 0.08 2.44 -35.01
N MET A 79 -0.32 1.75 -36.08
CA MET A 79 0.59 1.10 -37.02
C MET A 79 0.70 1.95 -38.30
N PRO A 80 1.92 2.33 -38.74
CA PRO A 80 2.08 3.10 -39.96
C PRO A 80 1.68 2.24 -41.18
N SER A 81 0.87 2.80 -42.08
CA SER A 81 0.23 2.08 -43.20
C SER A 81 1.20 1.52 -44.25
N ASN A 82 2.41 2.07 -44.33
CA ASN A 82 3.36 1.74 -45.39
C ASN A 82 4.60 1.00 -44.84
N ILE A 83 4.63 -0.32 -45.08
CA ILE A 83 5.68 -1.25 -44.61
C ILE A 83 7.05 -0.94 -45.26
N ALA A 84 7.06 -0.39 -46.48
CA ALA A 84 8.29 -0.05 -47.19
C ALA A 84 8.91 1.30 -46.74
N SER A 85 8.23 2.04 -45.87
CA SER A 85 8.71 3.33 -45.38
C SER A 85 9.70 3.18 -44.21
N THR A 86 10.69 4.06 -44.15
CA THR A 86 11.60 4.20 -42.99
C THR A 86 10.84 4.43 -41.68
N LYS A 87 9.64 5.02 -41.75
CA LYS A 87 8.72 5.20 -40.61
C LYS A 87 8.34 3.88 -39.94
N TYR A 88 8.11 2.81 -40.70
CA TYR A 88 7.80 1.49 -40.15
C TYR A 88 9.01 0.85 -39.45
N ARG A 89 10.22 1.06 -39.99
CA ARG A 89 11.47 0.59 -39.37
C ARG A 89 11.74 1.27 -38.03
N ILE A 90 11.53 2.58 -37.93
CA ILE A 90 11.64 3.33 -36.66
C ILE A 90 10.56 2.88 -35.68
N TRP A 91 9.31 2.73 -36.14
CA TRP A 91 8.21 2.24 -35.30
C TRP A 91 8.53 0.87 -34.71
N ARG A 92 9.03 -0.09 -35.51
CA ARG A 92 9.42 -1.41 -35.01
C ARG A 92 10.57 -1.36 -33.99
N LEU A 93 11.49 -0.40 -34.11
CA LEU A 93 12.57 -0.23 -33.15
C LEU A 93 12.04 0.31 -31.83
N VAL A 94 11.27 1.40 -31.86
CA VAL A 94 10.71 2.05 -30.65
C VAL A 94 9.79 1.10 -29.89
N VAL A 95 9.07 0.26 -30.60
CA VAL A 95 8.06 -0.66 -30.06
C VAL A 95 8.68 -2.00 -29.63
N SER A 96 9.99 -2.18 -29.80
CA SER A 96 10.68 -3.42 -29.43
C SER A 96 11.00 -3.47 -27.92
N SER A 97 10.80 -4.64 -27.30
CA SER A 97 11.18 -4.89 -25.90
C SER A 97 12.64 -4.54 -25.54
N PRO A 98 13.67 -4.79 -26.38
CA PRO A 98 15.03 -4.37 -26.04
C PRO A 98 15.20 -2.85 -25.92
N PHE A 99 14.45 -2.05 -26.70
CA PHE A 99 14.48 -0.59 -26.59
C PHE A 99 13.83 -0.12 -25.27
N GLU A 100 12.76 -0.79 -24.83
CA GLU A 100 12.13 -0.51 -23.52
C GLU A 100 13.11 -0.74 -22.37
N TYR A 101 13.84 -1.87 -22.36
CA TYR A 101 14.87 -2.14 -21.35
C TYR A 101 16.01 -1.10 -21.41
N TYR A 102 16.43 -0.67 -22.60
CA TYR A 102 17.45 0.36 -22.75
C TYR A 102 17.04 1.69 -22.09
N ILE A 103 15.82 2.16 -22.33
CA ILE A 103 15.30 3.39 -21.70
C ILE A 103 15.20 3.22 -20.17
N MET A 104 14.73 2.06 -19.70
CA MET A 104 14.66 1.77 -18.26
C MET A 104 16.04 1.81 -17.58
N THR A 105 17.05 1.20 -18.22
CA THR A 105 18.44 1.28 -17.73
C THR A 105 18.95 2.71 -17.74
N MET A 106 18.65 3.50 -18.77
CA MET A 106 19.10 4.89 -18.88
C MET A 106 18.50 5.78 -17.76
N ILE A 107 17.22 5.58 -17.42
CA ILE A 107 16.56 6.25 -16.29
C ILE A 107 17.20 5.82 -14.97
N ALA A 108 17.38 4.51 -14.75
CA ALA A 108 17.99 4.00 -13.53
C ALA A 108 19.41 4.54 -13.31
N LEU A 109 20.22 4.59 -14.36
CA LEU A 109 21.57 5.18 -14.31
C LEU A 109 21.52 6.67 -13.99
N ASN A 110 20.58 7.43 -14.55
CA ASN A 110 20.42 8.84 -14.22
C ASN A 110 20.05 9.06 -12.74
N THR A 111 19.14 8.24 -12.20
CA THR A 111 18.79 8.26 -10.77
C THR A 111 19.98 7.90 -9.89
N LEU A 112 20.77 6.88 -10.26
CA LEU A 112 21.99 6.50 -9.53
C LEU A 112 23.02 7.62 -9.53
N ILE A 113 23.27 8.26 -10.67
CA ILE A 113 24.20 9.39 -10.79
C ILE A 113 23.74 10.55 -9.90
N LEU A 114 22.44 10.85 -9.86
CA LEU A 114 21.88 11.88 -8.99
C LEU A 114 22.10 11.55 -7.51
N MET A 115 21.80 10.32 -7.08
CA MET A 115 22.04 9.86 -5.70
C MET A 115 23.52 9.93 -5.33
N MET A 116 24.41 9.47 -6.21
CA MET A 116 25.86 9.54 -5.99
C MET A 116 26.35 10.98 -5.91
N LYS A 117 25.83 11.91 -6.73
CA LYS A 117 26.16 13.34 -6.66
C LYS A 117 25.77 13.94 -5.31
N VAL A 118 24.62 13.57 -4.76
CA VAL A 118 24.17 14.03 -3.42
C VAL A 118 25.08 13.47 -2.32
N SER A 119 25.39 12.16 -2.35
CA SER A 119 26.29 11.54 -1.38
C SER A 119 27.71 12.11 -1.43
N PHE A 120 28.25 12.34 -2.62
CA PHE A 120 29.58 12.94 -2.81
C PHE A 120 29.61 14.40 -2.33
N SER A 121 28.57 15.18 -2.64
CA SER A 121 28.45 16.54 -2.14
C SER A 121 28.40 16.57 -0.61
N HIS A 122 27.62 15.68 0.02
CA HIS A 122 27.55 15.57 1.48
C HIS A 122 28.90 15.15 2.10
N ASN A 123 29.61 14.21 1.49
CA ASN A 123 30.95 13.79 1.93
C ASN A 123 31.98 14.92 1.86
N ILE A 124 31.96 15.73 0.79
CA ILE A 124 32.85 16.91 0.69
C ILE A 124 32.52 17.95 1.76
N TYR A 125 31.25 18.23 2.02
CA TYR A 125 30.86 19.18 3.06
C TYR A 125 31.28 18.71 4.47
N SER A 126 31.20 17.41 4.75
CA SER A 126 31.66 16.81 6.02
C SER A 126 33.19 16.69 6.16
N PHE A 127 33.95 16.90 5.08
CA PHE A 127 35.42 16.89 5.12
C PHE A 127 35.99 18.31 5.26
N ILE A 128 35.22 19.34 4.89
CA ILE A 128 35.62 20.76 4.96
C ILE A 128 35.21 21.40 6.30
N TYR A 129 34.22 20.84 7.01
CA TYR A 129 33.80 21.23 8.37
C TYR A 129 34.12 20.13 9.37
#